data_AF-A0A2T9ZCN2-F1
#
_entry.id   AF-A0A2T9ZCN2-F1
#
_cell.length_a   1.000
_cell.length_b   1.000
_cell.length_c   1.000
_cell.angle_alpha   90.00
_cell.angle_beta   90.00
_cell.angle_gamma   90.00
#
_symmetry.space_group_name_H-M   'P 1'
#
loop_
_entity.id
_entity.type
_entity.pdbx_description
1 polymer ?
#
loop_
_entity_poly.entity_id
_entity_poly.type
_entity_poly.pdbx_seq_one_letter_code
_entity_poly.pdbx_strand_id
1 'polypeptide(L)'
;GIHHTRRYLCEWQSFLCRYVPAGLLEVLPAKLNERPPRYYGRDDLETLMASTNVNDWIKISEMMLGPAPENFKFVPKHKSNSYEG
;
A
#
# COMPACT_ATOMS: atom_id res chain seq x y z
N GLY A 1 5.08 -9.93 19.37
CA GLY A 1 5.54 -8.59 19.80
C GLY A 1 5.40 -7.57 18.68
N ILE A 2 5.56 -6.28 18.97
CA ILE A 2 5.25 -5.15 18.06
C ILE A 2 5.98 -5.23 16.71
N HIS A 3 7.25 -5.64 16.69
CA HIS A 3 8.01 -5.78 15.44
C HIS A 3 7.41 -6.81 14.47
N HIS A 4 6.89 -7.92 15.00
CA HIS A 4 6.22 -8.93 14.18
C HIS A 4 4.91 -8.37 13.64
N THR A 5 4.11 -7.70 14.49
CA THR A 5 2.87 -7.03 14.07
C THR A 5 3.13 -6.00 12.97
N ARG A 6 4.18 -5.18 13.09
CA ARG A 6 4.60 -4.22 12.06
C ARG A 6 4.89 -4.91 10.74
N ARG A 7 5.65 -6.01 10.77
CA ARG A 7 5.94 -6.78 9.57
C ARG A 7 4.67 -7.33 8.93
N TYR A 8 3.79 -7.94 9.70
CA TYR A 8 2.51 -8.47 9.19
C TYR A 8 1.62 -7.37 8.61
N LEU A 9 1.61 -6.18 9.22
CA LEU A 9 0.87 -5.03 8.70
C LEU A 9 1.43 -4.57 7.34
N CYS A 10 2.74 -4.48 7.18
CA CYS A 10 3.36 -4.14 5.89
C CYS A 10 3.13 -5.25 4.85
N GLU A 11 3.16 -6.52 5.25
CA GLU A 11 2.80 -7.64 4.37
C GLU A 11 1.35 -7.51 3.91
N TRP A 12 0.42 -7.22 4.82
CA TRP A 12 -0.99 -7.01 4.50
C TRP A 12 -1.21 -5.85 3.52
N GLN A 13 -0.57 -4.69 3.74
CA GLN A 13 -0.64 -3.55 2.83
C GLN A 13 -0.12 -3.87 1.43
N SER A 14 0.94 -4.69 1.32
CA SER A 14 1.48 -5.13 0.02
C SER A 14 0.53 -6.01 -0.79
N PHE A 15 -0.45 -6.64 -0.14
CA PHE A 15 -1.55 -7.32 -0.82
C PHE A 15 -2.65 -6.34 -1.22
N LEU A 16 -3.05 -5.46 -0.31
CA LEU A 16 -4.15 -4.52 -0.52
C LEU A 16 -3.93 -3.53 -1.66
N CYS A 17 -2.70 -3.03 -1.85
CA CYS A 17 -2.40 -2.05 -2.90
C CYS A 17 -2.65 -2.55 -4.34
N ARG A 18 -2.88 -3.85 -4.53
CA ARG A 18 -3.20 -4.46 -5.83
C ARG A 18 -4.70 -4.65 -6.07
N TYR A 19 -5.53 -4.46 -5.04
CA TYR A 19 -6.97 -4.57 -5.19
C TYR A 19 -7.54 -3.20 -5.58
N VAL A 20 -8.16 -3.16 -6.75
CA VAL A 20 -8.85 -1.97 -7.25
C VAL A 20 -10.35 -2.20 -7.07
N PRO A 21 -11.04 -1.44 -6.20
CA PRO A 21 -12.49 -1.49 -6.09
C PRO A 21 -13.18 -1.21 -7.43
N ALA A 22 -14.22 -1.96 -7.78
CA ALA A 22 -14.94 -1.79 -9.04
C ALA A 22 -15.57 -0.38 -9.19
N GLY A 23 -15.91 0.27 -8.08
CA GLY A 23 -16.41 1.65 -8.09
C GLY A 23 -15.38 2.71 -8.49
N LEU A 24 -14.09 2.36 -8.55
CA LEU A 24 -13.03 3.24 -9.07
C LEU A 24 -12.78 3.05 -10.57
N LEU A 25 -13.43 2.08 -11.21
CA LEU A 25 -13.28 1.80 -12.63
C LEU A 25 -14.32 2.59 -13.42
N GLU A 26 -13.88 3.36 -14.42
CA GLU A 26 -14.77 4.11 -15.31
C GLU A 26 -15.59 3.19 -16.23
N VAL A 27 -15.01 2.07 -16.63
CA VAL A 27 -15.62 1.10 -17.56
C VAL A 27 -15.46 -0.31 -17.00
N LEU A 28 -16.55 -1.08 -17.02
CA LEU A 28 -16.57 -2.49 -16.64
C LEU A 28 -16.90 -3.38 -17.85
N PRO A 29 -16.34 -4.60 -17.96
CA PRO A 29 -15.35 -5.20 -17.06
C PRO A 29 -13.91 -4.70 -17.31
N ALA A 30 -13.07 -4.73 -16.27
CA ALA A 30 -11.64 -4.41 -16.40
C ALA A 30 -10.95 -5.35 -17.39
N LYS A 31 -10.13 -4.80 -18.28
CA LYS A 31 -9.34 -5.59 -19.24
C LYS A 31 -8.05 -6.11 -18.58
N LEU A 32 -7.53 -7.24 -19.05
CA LEU A 32 -6.37 -7.92 -18.46
C LEU A 32 -5.11 -7.04 -18.27
N ASN A 33 -4.86 -6.11 -19.20
CA ASN A 33 -3.70 -5.20 -19.18
C ASN A 33 -4.06 -3.76 -18.80
N GLU A 34 -5.28 -3.54 -18.34
CA GLU A 34 -5.75 -2.22 -17.94
C GLU A 34 -5.08 -1.82 -16.64
N ARG A 35 -4.41 -0.66 -16.68
CA ARG A 35 -3.77 -0.09 -15.50
C ARG A 35 -4.80 0.85 -14.85
N PRO A 36 -5.11 0.65 -13.56
CA PRO A 36 -6.02 1.56 -12.88
C PRO A 36 -5.46 2.98 -12.90
N PRO A 37 -6.33 4.00 -12.98
CA PRO A 37 -5.90 5.39 -12.85
C PRO A 37 -5.26 5.63 -11.46
N ARG A 38 -4.49 6.72 -11.33
CA ARG A 38 -3.96 7.13 -10.03
C ARG A 38 -5.15 7.42 -9.09
N TYR A 39 -5.22 6.68 -7.99
CA TYR A 39 -6.27 6.88 -6.99
C TYR A 39 -5.90 8.01 -6.04
N TYR A 40 -6.85 8.92 -5.83
CA TYR A 40 -6.81 9.90 -4.75
C TYR A 40 -8.02 9.63 -3.85
N GLY A 41 -7.74 9.41 -2.56
CA GLY A 41 -8.77 9.12 -1.57
C GLY A 41 -9.60 10.36 -1.22
N ARG A 42 -10.56 10.19 -0.30
CA ARG A 42 -11.36 11.29 0.26
C ARG A 42 -10.51 12.21 1.13
N ASP A 43 -9.43 11.70 1.70
CA ASP A 43 -8.44 12.43 2.47
C ASP A 43 -7.00 11.92 2.21
N ASP A 44 -6.02 12.58 2.82
CA ASP A 44 -4.61 12.23 2.67
C ASP A 44 -4.27 10.87 3.28
N LEU A 45 -4.97 10.43 4.33
CA LEU A 45 -4.74 9.13 4.95
C LEU A 45 -5.20 7.99 4.05
N GLU A 46 -6.37 8.13 3.44
CA GLU A 46 -6.90 7.17 2.48
C GLU A 46 -6.04 7.09 1.23
N THR A 47 -5.54 8.24 0.77
CA THR A 47 -4.55 8.30 -0.31
C THR A 47 -3.26 7.56 0.08
N LEU A 48 -2.77 7.76 1.30
CA LEU A 48 -1.58 7.09 1.83
C LEU A 48 -1.79 5.57 1.94
N MET A 49 -2.95 5.11 2.41
CA MET A 49 -3.29 3.69 2.55
C MET A 49 -3.38 2.96 1.21
N ALA A 50 -3.70 3.68 0.13
CA ALA A 50 -3.73 3.14 -1.23
C ALA A 50 -2.37 3.18 -1.94
N SER A 51 -1.33 3.74 -1.29
CA SER A 51 -0.01 3.84 -1.90
C SER A 51 0.57 2.47 -2.23
N THR A 52 1.29 2.41 -3.35
CA THR A 52 2.08 1.24 -3.73
C THR A 52 3.52 1.29 -3.18
N ASN A 53 3.89 2.38 -2.51
CA ASN A 53 5.25 2.60 -2.01
C ASN A 53 5.48 1.95 -0.65
N VAL A 54 6.57 1.19 -0.54
CA VAL A 54 6.99 0.55 0.72
C VAL A 54 7.22 1.55 1.85
N ASN A 55 7.76 2.74 1.55
CA ASN A 55 8.03 3.76 2.57
C ASN A 55 6.73 4.29 3.19
N ASP A 56 5.67 4.38 2.41
CA ASP A 56 4.35 4.82 2.91
C ASP A 56 3.75 3.76 3.83
N TRP A 57 3.92 2.48 3.53
CA TRP A 57 3.48 1.40 4.42
C TRP A 57 4.22 1.39 5.75
N ILE A 58 5.52 1.69 5.73
CA ILE A 58 6.33 1.86 6.95
C ILE A 58 5.79 3.04 7.75
N LYS A 59 5.58 4.20 7.12
CA LYS A 59 5.00 5.38 7.77
C LYS A 59 3.65 5.11 8.42
N ILE A 60 2.74 4.41 7.72
CA ILE A 60 1.44 3.99 8.29
C ILE A 60 1.65 3.11 9.52
N SER A 61 2.61 2.19 9.46
CA SER A 61 2.94 1.34 10.60
C SER A 61 3.51 2.11 11.78
N GLU A 62 4.23 3.21 11.54
CA GLU A 62 4.74 4.10 12.58
C GLU A 62 3.64 4.92 13.24
N MET A 63 2.67 5.38 12.45
CA MET A 63 1.49 6.08 12.96
C MET A 63 0.66 5.21 13.90
N MET A 64 0.53 3.91 13.59
CA MET A 64 -0.34 2.98 14.34
C MET A 64 0.36 2.26 15.51
N LEU A 65 1.65 1.94 15.36
CA LEU A 65 2.40 1.09 16.30
C LEU A 65 3.52 1.85 17.02
N GLY A 66 3.62 3.16 16.81
CA GLY A 66 4.72 3.99 17.28
C GLY A 66 5.97 3.88 16.40
N PRO A 67 7.03 4.64 16.71
CA PRO A 67 8.21 4.78 15.85
C PRO A 67 8.82 3.42 15.50
N ALA A 68 9.27 3.28 14.25
CA ALA A 68 10.03 2.12 13.85
C ALA A 68 11.45 2.22 14.41
N PRO A 69 12.09 1.09 14.77
CA PRO A 69 13.52 1.06 15.03
C PRO A 69 14.28 1.56 13.80
N GLU A 70 15.39 2.27 14.02
CA GLU A 70 16.22 2.85 12.94
C GLU A 70 16.63 1.82 11.87
N ASN A 71 16.78 0.55 12.26
CA ASN A 71 17.21 -0.54 11.39
C ASN A 71 16.04 -1.32 10.77
N PHE A 72 14.79 -0.87 10.94
CA PHE A 72 13.64 -1.57 10.38
C PHE A 72 13.59 -1.38 8.87
N LYS A 73 13.73 -2.49 8.14
CA LYS A 73 13.59 -2.52 6.69
C LYS A 73 12.53 -3.54 6.28
N PHE A 74 11.58 -3.09 5.49
CA PHE A 74 10.60 -3.96 4.86
C PHE A 74 10.92 -4.11 3.38
N VAL A 75 10.91 -5.35 2.88
CA VAL A 75 11.02 -5.65 1.45
C VAL A 75 9.87 -6.61 1.14
N PRO A 76 8.90 -6.23 0.30
CA PRO A 76 7.79 -7.10 -0.04
C PRO A 76 8.31 -8.33 -0.82
N LYS A 77 7.76 -9.50 -0.51
CA LYS A 77 8.14 -10.78 -1.16
C LYS A 77 7.87 -10.77 -2.66
N HIS A 78 6.80 -10.12 -3.07
CA HIS A 78 6.47 -9.89 -4.47
C HIS A 78 6.84 -8.44 -4.76
N LYS A 79 7.84 -8.21 -5.63
CA LYS A 79 8.16 -6.86 -6.12
C LYS A 79 6.91 -6.30 -6.79
N SER A 80 6.14 -5.49 -6.08
CA SER A 80 5.12 -4.64 -6.67
C SER A 80 5.86 -3.67 -7.59
N ASN A 81 5.53 -3.68 -8.88
CA ASN A 81 5.94 -2.65 -9.83
C ASN A 81 5.36 -1.31 -9.35
N SER A 82 6.04 -0.70 -8.40
CA SER A 82 5.65 0.58 -7.82
C SER A 82 5.97 1.61 -8.90
N TYR A 83 4.96 2.37 -9.33
CA TYR A 83 5.20 3.48 -10.23
C TYR A 83 6.03 4.52 -9.48
N GLU A 84 7.31 4.66 -9.83
CA GLU A 84 8.00 5.93 -9.64
C GLU A 84 7.41 6.87 -10.71
N GLY A 85 6.48 7.70 -10.26
CA GLY A 85 5.86 8.73 -11.07
C GLY A 85 6.80 9.89 -11.32
#